data_AF-A0A9X4Y9V6-F1
#
_entry.id   AF-A0A9X4Y9V6-F1
#
_cell.length_a   1.000
_cell.length_b   1.000
_cell.length_c   1.000
_cell.angle_alpha   90.00
_cell.angle_beta   90.00
_cell.angle_gamma   90.00
#
_symmetry.space_group_name_H-M   'P 1'
#
loop_
_entity.id
_entity.type
_entity.pdbx_description
1 polymer ?
#
loop_
_entity_poly.entity_id
_entity_poly.type
_entity_poly.pdbx_seq_one_letter_code
_entity_poly.pdbx_strand_id
1 'polypeptide(L)'
;MRKAVCEESDRQSLPHPFAHACYPEHGIPLILWIVRIHGGNLHESLCTSAMIGGDTVHRGMSLGMLLGAIQPVDGSLRKGLVHHESIKADIKGFVDMALSGQGHLAV
;
A
#
# COMPACT_ATOMS: atom_id res chain seq x y z
N MET A 1 1.58 -4.94 -26.80
CA MET A 1 1.53 -6.00 -25.77
C MET A 1 2.86 -5.99 -25.01
N ARG A 2 2.87 -5.48 -23.76
CA ARG A 2 4.03 -5.66 -22.87
C ARG A 2 3.76 -6.91 -22.03
N LYS A 3 4.61 -7.90 -22.21
CA LYS A 3 4.56 -9.18 -21.52
C LYS A 3 4.89 -8.91 -20.04
N ALA A 4 3.92 -9.11 -19.15
CA ALA A 4 4.20 -9.23 -17.71
C ALA A 4 4.90 -10.57 -17.53
N VAL A 5 6.22 -10.56 -17.61
CA VAL A 5 7.05 -11.71 -17.25
C VAL A 5 7.46 -11.49 -15.81
N CYS A 6 6.83 -12.24 -14.91
CA CYS A 6 7.38 -12.51 -13.59
C CYS A 6 8.54 -13.50 -13.79
N GLU A 7 9.73 -12.98 -14.08
CA GLU A 7 10.95 -13.78 -14.13
C GLU A 7 11.56 -13.84 -12.72
N GLU A 8 11.71 -15.06 -12.22
CA GLU A 8 12.08 -15.44 -10.85
C GLU A 8 13.61 -15.37 -10.60
N SER A 9 14.35 -14.48 -11.28
CA SER A 9 15.81 -14.62 -11.40
C SER A 9 16.69 -13.63 -10.63
N ASP A 10 16.16 -12.64 -9.91
CA ASP A 10 17.00 -11.80 -9.06
C ASP A 10 16.33 -11.64 -7.69
N ARG A 11 16.93 -12.20 -6.64
CA ARG A 11 16.72 -11.67 -5.29
C ARG A 11 17.25 -10.25 -5.32
N GLN A 12 16.38 -9.31 -5.72
CA GLN A 12 16.72 -7.92 -5.88
C GLN A 12 17.17 -7.42 -4.50
N SER A 13 18.48 -7.32 -4.32
CA SER A 13 19.07 -6.79 -3.10
C SER A 13 18.54 -5.38 -2.93
N LEU A 14 17.76 -5.16 -1.86
CA LEU A 14 17.23 -3.85 -1.56
C LEU A 14 18.38 -2.83 -1.51
N PRO A 15 18.24 -1.64 -2.12
CA PRO A 15 19.27 -0.64 -2.03
C PRO A 15 19.45 -0.25 -0.55
N HIS A 16 20.71 -0.21 -0.10
CA HIS A 16 21.03 0.25 1.24
C HIS A 16 20.46 1.68 1.43
N PRO A 17 19.80 2.01 2.56
CA PRO A 17 19.76 1.31 3.84
C PRO A 17 18.52 0.42 4.07
N PHE A 18 17.75 0.06 3.04
CA PHE A 18 16.47 -0.61 3.27
C PHE A 18 16.64 -2.06 3.72
N ALA A 19 15.85 -2.44 4.72
CA ALA A 19 15.76 -3.80 5.23
C ALA A 19 14.37 -4.37 4.94
N HIS A 20 14.29 -5.69 4.89
CA HIS A 20 13.01 -6.40 4.78
C HIS A 20 12.18 -6.37 6.09
N ALA A 21 12.77 -5.85 7.18
CA ALA A 21 12.23 -5.86 8.53
C ALA A 21 11.19 -4.75 8.80
N CYS A 22 10.39 -4.94 9.85
CA CYS A 22 9.25 -4.09 10.21
C CYS A 22 9.61 -2.76 10.91
N TYR A 23 10.86 -2.29 10.77
CA TYR A 23 11.33 -1.08 11.42
C TYR A 23 10.88 0.16 10.64
N PRO A 24 10.16 1.13 11.23
CA PRO A 24 9.68 2.32 10.52
C PRO A 24 10.78 3.08 9.76
N GLU A 25 11.98 3.19 10.35
CA GLU A 25 13.16 3.83 9.78
C GLU A 25 13.67 3.16 8.49
N HIS A 26 13.29 1.90 8.24
CA HIS A 26 13.59 1.18 7.00
C HIS A 26 12.35 1.03 6.12
N GLY A 27 11.19 0.71 6.71
CA GLY A 27 9.95 0.42 6.02
C GLY A 27 9.31 1.64 5.36
N ILE A 28 9.26 2.79 6.04
CA ILE A 28 8.67 4.01 5.49
C ILE A 28 9.47 4.52 4.28
N PRO A 29 10.81 4.66 4.35
CA PRO A 29 11.59 5.03 3.17
C PRO A 29 11.47 4.03 2.02
N LEU A 30 11.40 2.73 2.32
CA LEU A 30 11.20 1.69 1.30
C LEU A 30 9.85 1.83 0.59
N ILE A 31 8.77 2.14 1.31
CA ILE A 31 7.45 2.43 0.73
C ILE A 31 7.55 3.58 -0.27
N LEU A 32 8.17 4.70 0.13
CA LEU A 32 8.33 5.87 -0.75
C LEU A 32 9.19 5.56 -1.98
N TRP A 33 10.24 4.76 -1.81
CA TRP A 33 11.07 4.31 -2.92
C TRP A 33 10.28 3.44 -3.91
N ILE A 34 9.50 2.46 -3.42
CA ILE A 34 8.64 1.60 -4.26
C ILE A 34 7.65 2.47 -5.07
N VAL A 35 6.96 3.40 -4.41
CA VAL A 35 6.04 4.33 -5.08
C VAL A 35 6.75 5.11 -6.18
N ARG A 36 7.97 5.59 -5.89
CA ARG A 36 8.76 6.40 -6.81
C ARG A 36 9.23 5.64 -8.05
N ILE A 37 9.63 4.37 -7.91
CA ILE A 37 10.12 3.56 -9.04
C ILE A 37 8.98 3.07 -9.94
N HIS A 38 7.77 2.90 -9.40
CA HIS A 38 6.57 2.53 -10.16
C HIS A 38 5.72 3.73 -10.59
N GLY A 39 6.21 4.96 -10.39
CA GLY A 39 5.50 6.18 -10.80
C GLY A 39 4.11 6.32 -10.17
N GLY A 40 3.89 5.83 -8.95
CA GLY A 40 2.59 5.86 -8.28
C GLY A 40 1.61 4.76 -8.70
N ASN A 41 2.00 3.80 -9.53
CA ASN A 41 1.12 2.70 -9.89
C ASN A 41 0.84 1.79 -8.69
N LEU A 42 -0.42 1.75 -8.22
CA LEU A 42 -0.86 0.96 -7.07
C LEU A 42 -0.61 -0.53 -7.24
N HIS A 43 -1.01 -1.12 -8.37
CA HIS A 43 -0.90 -2.55 -8.59
C HIS A 43 0.57 -3.00 -8.62
N GLU A 44 1.41 -2.31 -9.39
CA GLU A 44 2.83 -2.61 -9.46
C GLU A 44 3.53 -2.41 -8.11
N SER A 45 3.19 -1.33 -7.38
CA SER A 45 3.76 -1.06 -6.06
C SER A 45 3.40 -2.13 -5.03
N LEU A 46 2.15 -2.58 -5.00
CA LEU A 46 1.70 -3.67 -4.13
C LEU A 46 2.37 -5.00 -4.50
N CYS A 47 2.46 -5.30 -5.79
CA CYS A 47 3.13 -6.51 -6.29
C CYS A 47 4.60 -6.53 -5.86
N THR A 48 5.35 -5.47 -6.14
CA THR A 48 6.76 -5.34 -5.73
C THR A 48 6.92 -5.44 -4.22
N SER A 49 6.06 -4.78 -3.43
CA SER A 49 6.09 -4.88 -1.97
C SER A 49 5.90 -6.31 -1.46
N ALA A 50 5.00 -7.08 -2.10
CA ALA A 50 4.77 -8.48 -1.77
C ALA A 50 5.97 -9.37 -2.15
N MET A 51 6.54 -9.13 -3.33
CA MET A 51 7.70 -9.90 -3.85
C MET A 51 9.00 -9.64 -3.07
N ILE A 52 9.16 -8.45 -2.48
CA ILE A 52 10.30 -8.12 -1.60
C ILE A 52 10.32 -9.01 -0.34
N GLY A 53 9.18 -9.52 0.13
CA GLY A 53 9.10 -10.36 1.33
C GLY A 53 9.40 -9.61 2.64
N GLY A 54 9.40 -10.33 3.77
CA GLY A 54 9.48 -9.73 5.10
C GLY A 54 8.17 -9.06 5.52
N ASP A 55 8.21 -7.78 5.90
CA ASP A 55 7.01 -7.04 6.32
C ASP A 55 6.08 -6.61 5.17
N THR A 56 5.47 -7.59 4.51
CA THR A 56 4.62 -7.33 3.34
C THR A 56 3.24 -6.78 3.73
N VAL A 57 2.71 -7.18 4.88
CA VAL A 57 1.36 -6.78 5.34
C VAL A 57 1.33 -5.30 5.69
N HIS A 58 2.23 -4.80 6.54
CA HIS A 58 2.20 -3.39 6.94
C HIS A 58 2.61 -2.46 5.79
N ARG A 59 3.58 -2.87 4.95
CA ARG A 59 3.92 -2.10 3.75
C ARG A 59 2.78 -2.08 2.74
N GLY A 60 2.12 -3.21 2.51
CA GLY A 60 0.95 -3.29 1.64
C GLY A 60 -0.20 -2.39 2.11
N MET A 61 -0.48 -2.40 3.42
CA MET A 61 -1.48 -1.51 4.04
C MET A 61 -1.10 -0.03 3.85
N SER A 62 0.14 0.33 4.16
CA SER A 62 0.63 1.70 4.02
C SER A 62 0.63 2.19 2.57
N LEU A 63 1.06 1.36 1.62
CA LEU A 63 1.00 1.64 0.18
C LEU A 63 -0.45 1.81 -0.29
N GLY A 64 -1.35 0.93 0.16
CA GLY A 64 -2.77 1.00 -0.15
C GLY A 64 -3.41 2.30 0.34
N MET A 65 -3.10 2.74 1.56
CA MET A 65 -3.57 4.02 2.09
C MET A 65 -3.00 5.21 1.29
N LEU A 66 -1.70 5.23 1.06
CA LEU A 66 -1.03 6.36 0.39
C LEU A 66 -1.49 6.53 -1.07
N LEU A 67 -1.47 5.45 -1.84
CA LEU A 67 -1.85 5.49 -3.26
C LEU A 67 -3.38 5.48 -3.42
N GLY A 68 -4.12 4.79 -2.56
CA GLY A 68 -5.59 4.82 -2.57
C GLY A 68 -6.18 6.19 -2.24
N ALA A 69 -5.44 7.05 -1.53
CA ALA A 69 -5.87 8.43 -1.25
C ALA A 69 -5.83 9.34 -2.48
N ILE A 70 -5.01 9.02 -3.50
CA ILE A 70 -4.81 9.87 -4.68
C ILE A 70 -5.45 9.31 -5.96
N GLN A 71 -5.89 8.04 -5.95
CA GLN A 71 -6.49 7.40 -7.11
C GLN A 71 -7.47 6.28 -6.69
N PRO A 72 -8.49 5.99 -7.52
CA PRO A 72 -9.41 4.90 -7.25
C PRO A 72 -8.71 3.54 -7.28
N VAL A 73 -9.14 2.64 -6.40
CA VAL A 73 -8.66 1.25 -6.35
C VAL A 73 -9.37 0.42 -7.42
N ASP A 74 -8.58 -0.23 -8.28
CA ASP A 74 -9.10 -1.08 -9.35
C ASP A 74 -10.00 -2.21 -8.82
N GLY A 75 -10.99 -2.61 -9.62
CA GLY A 75 -11.93 -3.67 -9.26
C GLY A 75 -11.24 -5.03 -9.01
N SER A 76 -10.17 -5.33 -9.74
CA SER A 76 -9.43 -6.59 -9.59
C SER A 76 -8.80 -6.74 -8.20
N LEU A 77 -8.30 -5.65 -7.62
CA LEU A 77 -7.69 -5.64 -6.29
C LEU A 77 -8.72 -5.76 -5.15
N ARG A 78 -9.99 -5.40 -5.42
CA ARG A 78 -11.08 -5.54 -4.44
C ARG A 78 -11.72 -6.93 -4.47
N LYS A 79 -11.65 -7.62 -5.61
CA LYS A 79 -12.23 -8.94 -5.77
C LYS A 79 -11.55 -9.93 -4.83
N GLY A 80 -12.32 -10.54 -3.94
CA GLY A 80 -11.80 -11.50 -2.95
C GLY A 80 -11.31 -10.87 -1.66
N LEU A 81 -11.40 -9.54 -1.49
CA LEU A 81 -11.14 -8.88 -0.22
C LEU A 81 -12.21 -9.28 0.81
N VAL A 82 -11.80 -10.05 1.81
CA VAL A 82 -12.68 -10.44 2.92
C VAL A 82 -13.12 -9.17 3.66
N HIS A 83 -14.40 -9.13 4.05
CA HIS A 83 -15.01 -7.97 4.71
C HIS A 83 -15.05 -6.67 3.88
N HIS A 84 -15.01 -6.75 2.54
CA HIS A 84 -15.10 -5.57 1.66
C HIS A 84 -16.22 -4.60 2.03
N GLU A 85 -17.45 -5.11 2.25
CA GLU A 85 -18.60 -4.26 2.60
C GLU A 85 -18.47 -3.63 3.98
N SER A 86 -17.88 -4.34 4.96
CA SER A 86 -17.61 -3.78 6.29
C SER A 86 -16.60 -2.65 6.22
N ILE A 87 -15.46 -2.89 5.54
CA ILE A 87 -14.41 -1.89 5.35
C ILE A 87 -14.96 -0.65 4.64
N LYS A 88 -15.83 -0.84 3.65
CA LYS A 88 -16.48 0.27 2.94
C LYS A 88 -17.39 1.09 3.87
N ALA A 89 -18.13 0.44 4.77
CA ALA A 89 -18.93 1.13 5.76
C ALA A 89 -18.06 1.92 6.76
N ASP A 90 -16.94 1.32 7.21
CA ASP A 90 -15.99 1.97 8.12
C ASP A 90 -15.34 3.19 7.49
N ILE A 91 -14.91 3.09 6.22
CA ILE A 91 -14.37 4.23 5.45
C ILE A 91 -15.41 5.34 5.35
N LYS A 92 -16.68 5.01 5.07
CA LYS A 92 -17.76 6.01 5.03
C LYS A 92 -17.92 6.70 6.38
N GLY A 93 -17.95 5.95 7.48
CA GLY A 93 -18.04 6.50 8.83
C GLY A 93 -16.88 7.42 9.17
N PHE A 94 -15.65 7.04 8.79
CA PHE A 94 -14.47 7.89 8.94
C PHE A 94 -14.59 9.19 8.14
N VAL A 95 -15.02 9.13 6.88
CA VAL A 95 -15.22 10.32 6.03
C VAL A 95 -16.30 11.23 6.63
N ASP A 96 -17.43 10.68 7.08
CA ASP A 96 -18.50 11.45 7.70
C ASP A 96 -18.00 12.18 8.96
N MET A 97 -17.20 11.51 9.80
CA MET A 97 -16.58 12.10 11.00
C MET A 97 -15.55 13.19 10.66
N ALA A 98 -14.70 12.95 9.65
CA ALA A 98 -13.70 13.91 9.21
C ALA A 98 -14.33 15.18 8.63
N LEU A 99 -15.44 15.04 7.89
CA LEU A 99 -16.18 16.15 7.29
C LEU A 99 -17.05 16.90 8.30
N SER A 100 -17.57 16.23 9.33
CA SER A 100 -18.39 16.88 10.37
C SER A 100 -17.55 17.71 11.36
N GLY A 101 -16.24 17.51 11.39
CA GLY A 101 -15.32 18.17 12.32
C GLY A 101 -15.46 17.67 13.77
N GLN A 102 -16.26 16.62 14.04
CA GLN A 102 -16.53 16.12 15.39
C GLN A 102 -15.40 15.22 15.96
N GLY A 103 -14.31 15.02 15.22
CA GLY A 103 -13.21 14.11 15.58
C GLY A 103 -12.03 14.74 16.34
N HIS A 104 -12.07 16.03 16.68
CA HIS A 104 -11.03 16.65 17.50
C HIS A 104 -11.33 16.44 18.99
N LEU A 105 -10.30 16.13 19.78
CA LEU A 105 -10.40 16.24 21.24
C LEU A 105 -10.78 17.68 21.54
N ALA A 106 -11.98 17.89 22.08
CA ALA A 106 -12.31 19.14 22.76
C ALA A 106 -11.40 19.20 23.99
N VAL A 107 -10.24 19.85 23.85
CA VAL A 107 -9.34 20.18 24.96
C VAL A 107 -9.70 21.56 25.48
#